data_AF-A0A9N9QS56-F1
#
_entry.id   AF-A0A9N9QS56-F1
#
_cell.length_a   1.000
_cell.length_b   1.000
_cell.length_c   1.000
_cell.angle_alpha   90.00
_cell.angle_beta   90.00
_cell.angle_gamma   90.00
#
_symmetry.space_group_name_H-M   'P 1'
#
loop_
_entity.id
_entity.type
_entity.pdbx_description
1 polymer ?
#
loop_
_entity_poly.entity_id
_entity_poly.type
_entity_poly.pdbx_seq_one_letter_code
_entity_poly.pdbx_strand_id
1 'polypeptide(L)'
;MPHCEVLFNQLQKRGIDLILVKNYIDSFTTSIQNVRDKILNETSSEMPSSSTLNAKRPRKNGDSNRQVALEVCDIITSEIKHRFSFSDHLVIAQLFYSDQFEQYKDNFPEHILKSVKQNFSSVNFLKLKTELKVIY
;
A
#
# COMPACT_ATOMS: atom_id res chain seq x y z
N MET A 1 -18.86 16.93 5.00
CA MET A 1 -18.63 17.06 3.53
C MET A 1 -18.57 15.65 3.01
N PRO A 2 -19.55 15.20 2.21
CA PRO A 2 -19.85 13.78 2.04
C PRO A 2 -18.66 12.95 1.53
N HIS A 3 -17.80 13.53 0.70
CA HIS A 3 -16.61 12.85 0.19
C HIS A 3 -15.51 12.63 1.24
N CYS A 4 -15.34 13.56 2.18
CA CYS A 4 -14.43 13.38 3.33
C CYS A 4 -14.97 12.31 4.29
N GLU A 5 -16.28 12.24 4.48
CA GLU A 5 -16.92 11.22 5.31
C GLU A 5 -16.83 9.82 4.69
N VAL A 6 -16.92 9.70 3.36
CA VAL A 6 -16.71 8.42 2.66
C VAL A 6 -15.26 7.95 2.80
N LEU A 7 -14.28 8.83 2.60
CA LEU A 7 -12.87 8.49 2.79
C LEU A 7 -12.57 8.15 4.26
N PHE A 8 -13.11 8.92 5.20
CA PHE A 8 -13.00 8.67 6.64
C PHE A 8 -13.62 7.32 7.01
N ASN A 9 -14.81 7.00 6.51
CA ASN A 9 -15.48 5.71 6.75
C ASN A 9 -14.75 4.54 6.08
N GLN A 10 -14.09 4.75 4.94
CA GLN A 10 -13.24 3.73 4.31
C GLN A 10 -11.97 3.47 5.13
N LEU A 11 -11.36 4.53 5.68
CA LEU A 11 -10.18 4.42 6.55
C LEU A 11 -10.51 3.94 7.98
N GLN A 12 -11.74 4.14 8.45
CA GLN A 12 -12.24 3.73 9.78
C GLN A 12 -12.65 2.25 9.84
N LYS A 13 -12.80 1.54 8.71
CA LYS A 13 -13.04 0.09 8.70
C LYS A 13 -11.79 -0.66 9.17
N ARG A 14 -11.60 -0.74 10.49
CA ARG A 14 -10.55 -1.51 11.18
C ARG A 14 -10.87 -3.01 11.15
N GLY A 15 -10.80 -3.57 9.95
CA GLY A 15 -10.66 -5.00 9.69
C GLY A 15 -9.37 -5.21 8.91
N ILE A 16 -8.26 -4.70 9.44
CA ILE A 16 -6.95 -4.90 8.83
C ILE A 16 -6.61 -6.38 9.02
N ASP A 17 -6.03 -7.02 8.01
CA ASP A 17 -5.53 -8.41 8.04
C ASP A 17 -4.25 -8.44 7.19
N LEU A 18 -3.31 -9.35 7.48
CA LEU A 18 -2.08 -9.52 6.69
C LEU A 18 -2.42 -9.75 5.22
N ILE A 19 -3.45 -10.56 4.96
CA ILE A 19 -3.90 -10.88 3.61
C ILE A 19 -4.46 -9.62 2.95
N LEU A 20 -5.27 -8.83 3.66
CA LEU A 20 -5.82 -7.57 3.15
C LEU A 20 -4.73 -6.53 2.88
N VAL A 21 -3.79 -6.35 3.80
CA VAL A 21 -2.65 -5.43 3.64
C VAL A 21 -1.83 -5.80 2.42
N LYS A 22 -1.51 -7.10 2.26
CA LYS A 22 -0.80 -7.60 1.10
C LYS A 22 -1.58 -7.35 -0.20
N ASN A 23 -2.88 -7.67 -0.21
CA ASN A 23 -3.74 -7.43 -1.37
C ASN A 23 -3.82 -5.94 -1.75
N TYR A 24 -3.86 -5.03 -0.77
CA TYR A 24 -3.85 -3.60 -1.04
C TYR A 24 -2.50 -3.12 -1.61
N ILE A 25 -1.38 -3.61 -1.07
CA ILE A 25 -0.04 -3.30 -1.60
C ILE A 25 0.11 -3.83 -3.03
N ASP A 26 -0.33 -5.07 -3.28
CA ASP A 26 -0.27 -5.70 -4.59
C ASP A 26 -1.14 -4.96 -5.60
N SER A 27 -2.41 -4.67 -5.25
CA SER A 27 -3.34 -3.92 -6.09
C SER A 27 -2.82 -2.52 -6.43
N PHE A 28 -2.25 -1.82 -5.45
CA PHE A 28 -1.63 -0.52 -5.67
C PHE A 28 -0.43 -0.63 -6.62
N THR A 29 0.45 -1.61 -6.39
CA THR A 29 1.64 -1.85 -7.22
C THR A 29 1.24 -2.15 -8.66
N THR A 30 0.24 -3.02 -8.88
CA THR A 30 -0.31 -3.30 -10.21
C THR A 30 -0.89 -2.04 -10.85
N SER A 31 -1.57 -1.19 -10.09
CA SER A 31 -2.16 0.05 -10.60
C SER A 31 -1.08 1.03 -11.09
N ILE A 32 0.01 1.21 -10.33
CA ILE A 32 1.14 2.04 -10.76
C ILE A 32 1.84 1.44 -11.98
N GLN A 33 2.01 0.11 -12.02
CA GLN A 33 2.59 -0.56 -13.18
C GLN A 33 1.72 -0.33 -14.44
N ASN A 34 0.40 -0.44 -14.31
CA ASN A 34 -0.52 -0.16 -15.42
C ASN A 34 -0.41 1.30 -15.92
N VAL A 35 -0.19 2.27 -15.01
CA VAL A 35 0.05 3.67 -15.39
C VAL A 35 1.38 3.80 -16.13
N ARG A 36 2.45 3.18 -15.63
CA ARG A 36 3.76 3.14 -16.29
C ARG A 36 3.67 2.54 -17.69
N ASP A 37 2.98 1.41 -17.85
CA ASP A 37 2.84 0.72 -19.13
C ASP A 37 2.05 1.54 -20.15
N LYS A 38 1.03 2.29 -19.71
CA LYS A 38 0.32 3.25 -20.57
C LYS A 38 1.25 4.35 -21.10
N ILE A 39 2.08 4.94 -20.25
CA ILE A 39 3.07 5.96 -20.63
C ILE A 39 4.11 5.41 -21.62
N LEU A 40 4.44 4.12 -21.51
CA LEU A 40 5.33 3.44 -22.46
C LEU A 40 4.64 3.18 -23.80
N ASN A 41 3.37 2.77 -23.80
CA ASN A 41 2.63 2.34 -24.99
C ASN A 41 2.03 3.48 -25.83
N GLU A 42 1.82 4.67 -25.25
CA GLU A 42 1.41 5.88 -26.01
C GLU A 42 2.36 6.24 -27.16
N THR A 43 3.60 5.75 -27.12
CA THR A 43 4.63 5.92 -28.17
C THR A 43 4.39 5.09 -29.44
N SER A 44 3.60 4.02 -29.39
CA SER A 44 3.44 3.09 -30.52
C SER A 44 2.33 3.50 -31.49
N SER A 45 1.55 4.55 -31.18
CA SER A 45 0.40 4.97 -31.98
C SER A 45 0.63 6.25 -32.80
N GLU A 46 1.88 6.67 -33.00
CA GLU A 46 2.22 7.68 -34.01
C GLU A 46 2.80 6.99 -35.25
N MET A 47 1.91 6.52 -36.13
CA MET A 47 2.28 6.13 -37.49
C MET A 47 2.86 7.33 -38.25
N PRO A 48 3.92 7.16 -39.07
CA PRO A 48 4.49 8.25 -39.85
C PRO A 48 3.59 8.54 -41.05
N SER A 49 2.59 9.41 -40.86
CA SER A 49 1.82 9.98 -41.96
C SER A 49 2.71 10.96 -42.73
N SER A 50 2.93 10.61 -43.99
CA SER A 50 3.71 11.31 -45.00
C SER A 50 3.41 12.80 -45.15
N SER A 51 4.45 13.53 -45.57
CA SER A 51 4.45 14.83 -46.27
C SER A 51 4.10 16.09 -45.47
N THR A 52 5.12 16.92 -45.20
CA THR A 52 5.30 18.25 -45.82
C THR A 52 6.54 18.92 -45.22
N LEU A 53 7.41 19.43 -46.10
CA LEU A 53 8.52 20.29 -45.76
C LEU A 53 7.96 21.59 -45.14
N ASN A 54 8.63 22.11 -44.11
CA ASN A 54 8.39 23.38 -43.40
C ASN A 54 7.41 23.36 -42.21
N ALA A 55 7.89 22.96 -41.04
CA ALA A 55 7.40 23.50 -39.77
C ALA A 55 8.48 23.42 -38.68
N LYS A 56 8.66 24.52 -37.96
CA LYS A 56 9.58 24.67 -36.83
C LYS A 56 9.42 23.51 -35.83
N ARG A 57 10.50 22.75 -35.61
CA ARG A 57 10.60 21.67 -34.61
C ARG A 57 9.91 22.06 -33.29
N PRO A 58 8.81 21.42 -32.88
CA PRO A 58 8.29 21.60 -31.54
C PRO A 58 8.81 20.49 -30.62
N ARG A 59 9.50 20.94 -29.56
CA ARG A 59 9.52 20.41 -28.18
C ARG A 59 10.32 19.14 -27.86
N LYS A 60 11.58 19.38 -27.47
CA LYS A 60 12.40 18.53 -26.58
C LYS A 60 11.76 18.29 -25.18
N ASN A 61 10.71 19.02 -24.81
CA ASN A 61 10.07 18.94 -23.48
C ASN A 61 9.13 17.73 -23.29
N GLY A 62 8.57 17.15 -24.37
CA GLY A 62 7.66 16.00 -24.26
C GLY A 62 8.37 14.74 -23.74
N ASP A 63 9.54 14.44 -24.32
CA ASP A 63 10.39 13.32 -23.89
C ASP A 63 10.91 13.52 -22.46
N SER A 64 11.23 14.76 -22.08
CA SER A 64 11.69 15.09 -20.72
C SER A 64 10.60 14.83 -19.68
N ASN A 65 9.36 15.28 -19.91
CA ASN A 65 8.27 15.07 -18.97
C ASN A 65 7.86 13.59 -18.89
N ARG A 66 7.95 12.87 -20.00
CA ARG A 66 7.69 11.42 -20.05
C ARG A 66 8.73 10.64 -19.25
N GLN A 67 10.01 10.94 -19.42
CA GLN A 67 11.08 10.32 -18.66
C GLN A 67 10.92 10.57 -17.15
N VAL A 68 10.56 11.80 -16.77
CA VAL A 68 10.23 12.15 -15.38
C VAL A 68 9.03 11.36 -14.86
N ALA A 69 7.96 11.20 -15.66
CA ALA A 69 6.79 10.42 -15.25
C ALA A 69 7.12 8.93 -15.01
N LEU A 70 7.97 8.34 -15.85
CA LEU A 70 8.46 6.96 -15.66
C LEU A 70 9.30 6.84 -14.38
N GLU A 71 10.21 7.77 -14.15
CA GLU A 71 11.04 7.82 -12.94
C GLU A 71 10.20 7.98 -11.68
N VAL A 72 9.17 8.83 -11.71
CA VAL A 72 8.22 8.98 -10.61
C VAL A 72 7.49 7.66 -10.32
N CYS A 73 7.04 6.93 -11.35
CA CYS A 73 6.42 5.62 -11.16
C CYS A 73 7.38 4.60 -10.52
N ASP A 74 8.66 4.62 -10.92
CA ASP A 74 9.70 3.74 -10.35
C ASP A 74 9.98 4.09 -8.88
N ILE A 75 10.10 5.38 -8.56
CA ILE A 75 10.31 5.87 -7.19
C ILE A 75 9.13 5.47 -6.30
N ILE A 76 7.89 5.71 -6.74
CA ILE A 76 6.68 5.35 -5.98
C ILE A 76 6.67 3.84 -5.71
N THR A 77 6.96 3.02 -6.72
CA THR A 77 6.99 1.56 -6.58
C THR A 77 8.08 1.10 -5.61
N SER A 78 9.27 1.69 -5.69
CA SER A 78 10.39 1.39 -4.80
C SER A 78 10.08 1.77 -3.34
N GLU A 79 9.58 2.99 -3.13
CA GLU A 79 9.23 3.51 -1.82
C GLU A 79 8.16 2.67 -1.11
N ILE A 80 7.15 2.20 -1.84
CA ILE A 80 6.09 1.37 -1.26
C ILE A 80 6.62 0.01 -0.85
N LYS A 81 7.41 -0.64 -1.70
CA LYS A 81 8.07 -1.91 -1.35
C LYS A 81 8.96 -1.75 -0.12
N HIS A 82 9.68 -0.64 -0.03
CA HIS A 82 10.55 -0.36 1.12
C HIS A 82 9.75 -0.08 2.40
N ARG A 83 8.77 0.84 2.36
CA ARG A 83 7.96 1.24 3.52
C ARG A 83 7.12 0.09 4.08
N PHE A 84 6.59 -0.76 3.21
CA PHE A 84 5.76 -1.89 3.60
C PHE A 84 6.53 -3.23 3.60
N SER A 85 7.86 -3.18 3.53
CA SER A 85 8.72 -4.38 3.68
C SER A 85 8.50 -5.09 5.02
N PHE A 86 8.15 -4.33 6.05
CA PHE A 86 7.76 -4.84 7.36
C PHE A 86 6.32 -4.43 7.69
N SER A 87 5.35 -5.25 7.33
CA SER A 87 3.92 -5.00 7.57
C SER A 87 3.37 -5.65 8.84
N ASP A 88 4.14 -6.51 9.51
CA ASP A 88 3.63 -7.31 10.64
C ASP A 88 3.17 -6.48 11.84
N HIS A 89 3.75 -5.29 12.02
CA HIS A 89 3.31 -4.34 13.04
C HIS A 89 1.85 -3.90 12.85
N LEU A 90 1.36 -3.82 11.60
CA LEU A 90 -0.03 -3.44 11.30
C LEU A 90 -1.03 -4.49 11.78
N VAL A 91 -0.59 -5.76 11.84
CA VAL A 91 -1.42 -6.87 12.31
C VAL A 91 -1.30 -7.06 13.80
N ILE A 92 -0.12 -6.86 14.36
CA ILE A 92 0.09 -6.83 15.81
C ILE A 92 -0.74 -5.70 16.46
N ALA A 93 -0.90 -4.56 15.78
CA ALA A 93 -1.75 -3.46 16.26
C ALA A 93 -3.21 -3.88 16.50
N GLN A 94 -3.69 -4.95 15.87
CA GLN A 94 -5.05 -5.47 16.06
C GLN A 94 -5.30 -5.95 17.49
N LEU A 95 -4.26 -6.42 18.20
CA LEU A 95 -4.37 -6.78 19.62
C LEU A 95 -4.88 -5.62 20.48
N PHE A 96 -4.78 -4.38 20.01
CA PHE A 96 -5.17 -3.18 20.74
C PHE A 96 -6.42 -2.52 20.15
N TYR A 97 -7.15 -3.20 19.26
CA TYR A 97 -8.41 -2.68 18.72
C TYR A 97 -9.56 -2.98 19.68
N SER A 98 -9.97 -1.95 20.42
CA SER A 98 -11.05 -1.99 21.41
C SER A 98 -12.34 -2.61 20.86
N ASP A 99 -12.65 -2.34 19.59
CA ASP A 99 -13.87 -2.81 18.93
C ASP A 99 -13.93 -4.34 18.79
N GLN A 100 -12.78 -5.01 18.91
CA GLN A 100 -12.65 -6.46 18.78
C GLN A 100 -12.48 -7.18 20.13
N PHE A 101 -12.42 -6.45 21.25
CA PHE A 101 -12.13 -7.03 22.57
C PHE A 101 -13.18 -8.07 23.00
N GLU A 102 -14.47 -7.81 22.75
CA GLU A 102 -15.53 -8.78 23.01
C GLU A 102 -15.30 -10.10 22.25
N GLN A 103 -14.83 -10.02 20.99
CA GLN A 103 -14.50 -11.22 20.20
C GLN A 103 -13.22 -11.91 20.70
N TYR A 104 -12.24 -11.12 21.15
CA TYR A 104 -10.97 -11.63 21.66
C TYR A 104 -11.07 -12.27 23.04
N LYS A 105 -12.08 -11.88 23.82
CA LYS A 105 -12.42 -12.50 25.09
C LYS A 105 -12.87 -13.94 24.89
N ASP A 106 -13.77 -14.17 23.93
CA ASP A 106 -14.25 -15.51 23.59
C ASP A 106 -13.19 -16.30 22.82
N ASN A 107 -12.49 -15.66 21.87
CA ASN A 107 -11.48 -16.27 21.02
C ASN A 107 -10.19 -15.45 21.03
N PHE A 108 -9.29 -15.78 21.96
CA PHE A 108 -8.02 -15.07 22.08
C PHE A 108 -7.18 -15.17 20.79
N PRO A 109 -6.70 -14.04 20.22
CA PRO A 109 -5.97 -14.00 18.96
C PRO A 109 -4.51 -14.48 19.13
N GLU A 110 -4.34 -15.76 19.43
CA GLU A 110 -3.06 -16.40 19.73
C GLU A 110 -2.09 -16.34 18.54
N HIS A 111 -2.61 -16.37 17.31
CA HIS A 111 -1.81 -16.27 16.09
C HIS A 111 -1.14 -14.90 15.95
N ILE A 112 -1.85 -13.80 16.25
CA ILE A 112 -1.32 -12.43 16.22
C ILE A 112 -0.28 -12.25 17.33
N LEU A 113 -0.57 -12.77 18.52
CA LEU A 113 0.37 -12.72 19.64
C LEU A 113 1.67 -13.49 19.33
N LYS A 114 1.59 -14.61 18.61
CA LYS A 114 2.77 -15.37 18.17
C LYS A 114 3.65 -14.55 17.21
N SER A 115 3.05 -13.73 16.34
CA SER A 115 3.81 -12.79 15.49
C SER A 115 4.58 -11.75 16.31
N VAL A 116 4.07 -11.34 17.48
CA VAL A 116 4.83 -10.46 18.41
C VAL A 116 6.11 -11.15 18.88
N LYS A 117 6.03 -12.43 19.26
CA LYS A 117 7.21 -13.21 19.69
C LYS A 117 8.26 -13.34 18.60
N GLN A 118 7.82 -13.48 17.34
CA GLN A 118 8.73 -13.63 16.20
C GLN A 118 9.43 -12.31 15.83
N ASN A 119 8.70 -11.19 15.91
CA ASN A 119 9.17 -9.90 15.42
C ASN A 119 9.74 -8.97 16.50
N PHE A 120 9.40 -9.17 17.77
CA PHE A 120 9.79 -8.31 18.88
C PHE A 120 10.41 -9.13 20.02
N SER A 121 11.70 -9.45 19.90
CA SER A 121 12.45 -10.23 20.89
C SER A 121 12.61 -9.53 22.26
N SER A 122 12.51 -8.20 22.29
CA SER A 122 12.57 -7.39 23.51
C SER A 122 11.28 -7.40 24.32
N VAL A 123 10.15 -7.81 23.73
CA VAL A 123 8.85 -7.81 24.39
C VAL A 123 8.68 -9.10 25.20
N ASN A 124 8.34 -8.97 26.48
CA ASN A 124 8.01 -10.13 27.30
C ASN A 124 6.65 -10.69 26.88
N PHE A 125 6.69 -11.74 26.05
CA PHE A 125 5.52 -12.43 25.52
C PHE A 125 4.54 -12.91 26.61
N LEU A 126 5.05 -13.49 27.70
CA LEU A 126 4.21 -14.02 28.77
C LEU A 126 3.49 -12.89 29.50
N LYS A 127 4.20 -11.80 29.79
CA LYS A 127 3.62 -10.62 30.42
C LYS A 127 2.54 -10.01 29.51
N LEU A 128 2.85 -9.75 28.24
CA LEU A 128 1.90 -9.21 27.29
C LEU A 128 0.63 -10.07 27.17
N LYS A 129 0.78 -11.40 27.10
CA LYS A 129 -0.37 -12.32 27.07
C LYS A 129 -1.28 -12.15 28.27
N THR A 130 -0.70 -12.08 29.47
CA THR A 130 -1.46 -11.94 30.71
C THR A 130 -2.18 -10.60 30.77
N GLU A 131 -1.51 -9.50 30.41
CA GLU A 131 -2.14 -8.17 30.38
C GLU A 131 -3.30 -8.12 29.39
N LEU A 132 -3.13 -8.65 28.17
CA LEU A 132 -4.20 -8.68 27.17
C LEU A 132 -5.41 -9.51 27.62
N LYS A 133 -5.19 -10.63 28.30
CA LYS A 133 -6.27 -11.45 28.87
C LYS A 133 -7.05 -10.77 30.01
N VAL A 134 -6.46 -9.77 30.65
CA VAL A 134 -7.14 -8.97 31.70
C VAL A 134 -7.94 -7.83 31.05
N ILE A 135 -7.44 -7.31 29.93
CA ILE A 135 -8.07 -6.20 29.20
C ILE A 135 -9.28 -6.65 28.38
N TYR A 136 -9.22 -7.82 27.74
CA TYR A 136 -10.33 -8.41 26.99
C TYR A 136 -11.39 -8.99 27.93
#